data_AF-A0A923V1U9-F1
#
_entry.id   AF-A0A923V1U9-F1
#
_cell.length_a   1.000
_cell.length_b   1.000
_cell.length_c   1.000
_cell.angle_alpha   90.00
_cell.angle_beta   90.00
_cell.angle_gamma   90.00
#
_symmetry.space_group_name_H-M   'P 1'
#
loop_
_entity.id
_entity.type
_entity.pdbx_description
1 polymer ?
#
loop_
_entity_poly.entity_id
_entity_poly.type
_entity_poly.pdbx_seq_one_letter_code
_entity_poly.pdbx_strand_id
1 'polypeptide(L)' 'KKEEIAASSMMKLSNVEKITIINAIEKHQGNITQAAKELGLTRTALYRRLSKYDL' A
#
# COMPACT_ATOMS: atom_id res chain seq x y z
N LYS A 1 2.56 -14.01 -24.77
CA LYS A 1 2.22 -14.75 -23.51
C LYS A 1 3.07 -14.33 -22.29
N LYS A 2 4.32 -13.85 -22.42
CA LYS A 2 5.12 -13.35 -21.27
C LYS A 2 4.61 -12.03 -20.66
N GLU A 3 4.08 -11.12 -21.48
CA GLU A 3 3.61 -9.79 -21.02
C GLU A 3 2.33 -9.88 -20.16
N GLU A 4 1.44 -10.83 -20.47
CA GLU A 4 0.18 -11.04 -19.74
C GLU A 4 0.40 -11.55 -18.31
N ILE A 5 1.44 -12.36 -18.11
CA ILE A 5 1.82 -12.89 -16.78
C ILE A 5 2.41 -11.78 -15.91
N ALA A 6 3.23 -10.89 -16.49
CA ALA A 6 3.84 -9.76 -15.78
C ALA A 6 2.81 -8.69 -15.38
N ALA A 7 1.82 -8.42 -16.24
CA ALA A 7 0.72 -7.51 -15.92
C ALA A 7 -0.17 -8.09 -14.80
N SER A 8 -0.48 -9.38 -14.86
CA SER A 8 -1.28 -10.06 -13.82
C SER A 8 -0.58 -10.07 -12.46
N SER A 9 0.74 -10.33 -12.42
CA SER A 9 1.51 -10.30 -11.17
C SER A 9 1.63 -8.89 -10.60
N MET A 10 1.81 -7.87 -11.44
CA MET A 10 1.84 -6.47 -11.02
C MET A 10 0.51 -6.02 -10.42
N MET A 11 -0.63 -6.42 -11.01
CA MET A 11 -1.96 -6.14 -10.43
C MET A 11 -2.16 -6.82 -9.08
N LYS A 12 -1.75 -8.09 -8.93
CA LYS A 12 -1.84 -8.81 -7.66
C LYS A 12 -1.00 -8.15 -6.57
N LEU A 13 0.24 -7.79 -6.87
CA LEU A 13 1.13 -7.15 -5.89
C LEU A 13 0.59 -5.78 -5.46
N SER A 14 0.07 -5.00 -6.42
CA SER A 14 -0.53 -3.69 -6.14
C SER A 14 -1.77 -3.82 -5.24
N ASN A 15 -2.60 -4.85 -5.44
CA ASN A 15 -3.76 -5.10 -4.59
C ASN A 15 -3.36 -5.51 -3.16
N VAL A 16 -2.37 -6.39 -3.02
CA VAL A 16 -1.84 -6.79 -1.71
C VAL A 16 -1.27 -5.58 -0.97
N GLU A 17 -0.52 -4.73 -1.67
CA GLU A 17 0.02 -3.49 -1.11
C GLU A 17 -1.10 -2.55 -0.64
N LYS A 18 -2.14 -2.35 -1.48
CA LYS A 18 -3.28 -1.49 -1.16
C LYS A 18 -4.02 -1.99 0.10
N ILE A 19 -4.34 -3.28 0.16
CA ILE A 19 -5.00 -3.90 1.32
C ILE A 19 -4.15 -3.75 2.59
N THR A 20 -2.84 -3.96 2.46
CA THR A 20 -1.91 -3.85 3.59
C THR A 20 -1.86 -2.43 4.16
N ILE A 21 -1.87 -1.41 3.30
CA ILE A 21 -1.92 0.01 3.70
C ILE A 21 -3.22 0.33 4.43
N ILE A 22 -4.36 -0.07 3.87
CA ILE A 22 -5.69 0.17 4.47
C ILE A 22 -5.76 -0.49 5.85
N ASN A 23 -5.39 -1.77 5.96
CA ASN A 23 -5.42 -2.50 7.22
C ASN A 23 -4.55 -1.83 8.30
N ALA A 24 -3.37 -1.33 7.94
CA ALA A 24 -2.50 -0.62 8.88
C ALA A 24 -3.13 0.71 9.34
N ILE A 25 -3.75 1.45 8.44
CA ILE A 25 -4.42 2.71 8.78
C ILE A 25 -5.63 2.45 9.69
N GLU A 26 -6.47 1.48 9.36
CA GLU A 26 -7.64 1.11 10.16
C GLU A 26 -7.25 0.61 11.55
N LYS A 27 -6.25 -0.27 11.62
CA LYS A 27 -5.71 -0.80 12.89
C LYS A 27 -5.21 0.30 13.82
N HIS A 28 -4.61 1.35 13.25
CA HIS A 28 -4.13 2.52 13.98
C HIS A 28 -5.13 3.68 14.01
N GLN A 29 -6.42 3.43 13.71
CA GLN A 29 -7.52 4.40 13.78
C GLN A 29 -7.24 5.69 13.00
N GLY A 30 -6.67 5.57 11.80
CA GLY A 30 -6.31 6.72 10.97
C GLY A 30 -4.98 7.37 11.34
N ASN A 31 -4.24 6.87 12.34
CA ASN A 31 -2.94 7.43 12.70
C ASN A 31 -1.86 7.02 11.69
N ILE A 32 -1.66 7.88 10.70
CA ILE A 32 -0.68 7.72 9.61
C ILE A 32 0.75 7.51 10.13
N THR A 33 1.11 8.09 11.27
CA THR A 33 2.44 7.91 11.87
C THR A 33 2.66 6.48 12.31
N GLN A 34 1.69 5.91 13.01
CA GLN A 34 1.79 4.55 13.53
C GLN A 34 1.63 3.52 12.42
N ALA A 35 0.72 3.76 11.46
CA ALA A 35 0.60 2.95 10.27
C ALA A 35 1.90 2.91 9.46
N ALA A 36 2.54 4.07 9.22
CA ALA A 36 3.83 4.12 8.53
C ALA A 36 4.92 3.35 9.30
N LYS A 37 4.96 3.50 10.64
CA LYS A 37 5.91 2.79 11.50
C LYS A 37 5.72 1.28 11.45
N GLU A 38 4.48 0.79 11.47
CA GLU A 38 4.17 -0.65 11.33
C GLU A 38 4.58 -1.18 9.96
N LEU A 39 4.35 -0.41 8.90
CA LEU A 39 4.73 -0.79 7.54
C LEU A 39 6.24 -0.65 7.26
N GLY A 40 7.03 -0.17 8.23
CA GLY A 40 8.47 0.09 8.03
C GLY A 40 8.74 1.23 7.05
N LEU A 41 7.79 2.15 6.89
CA LEU A 41 7.84 3.28 5.96
C LEU A 41 8.01 4.60 6.71
N THR A 42 8.58 5.58 6.02
CA THR A 42 8.44 6.97 6.45
C THR A 42 7.02 7.46 6.18
N ARG A 43 6.57 8.49 6.91
CA ARG A 43 5.25 9.11 6.66
C ARG A 43 5.13 9.57 5.20
N THR A 44 6.17 10.20 4.66
CA THR A 44 6.23 10.66 3.25
C THR A 44 6.10 9.49 2.26
N ALA A 45 6.74 8.35 2.52
CA ALA A 45 6.60 7.17 1.68
C ALA A 45 5.17 6.61 1.72
N LEU A 46 4.52 6.60 2.89
CA LEU A 46 3.13 6.18 3.01
C LEU A 46 2.19 7.12 2.24
N TYR A 47 2.35 8.45 2.37
CA TYR A 47 1.57 9.42 1.59
C TYR A 47 1.70 9.23 0.08
N ARG A 48 2.91 8.99 -0.42
CA ARG A 48 3.11 8.70 -1.85
C ARG A 48 2.36 7.45 -2.32
N ARG A 49 2.28 6.42 -1.47
CA ARG A 49 1.53 5.19 -1.78
C ARG A 49 0.02 5.46 -1.74
N LEU A 50 -0.48 6.22 -0.77
CA LEU A 50 -1.88 6.64 -0.72
C LEU A 50 -2.28 7.40 -1.99
N SER A 51 -1.48 8.39 -2.40
CA SER A 51 -1.71 9.13 -3.65
C SER A 51 -1.66 8.25 -4.89
N LYS A 52 -0.82 7.19 -4.92
CA LYS A 52 -0.76 6.22 -6.02
C LYS A 52 -2.04 5.38 -6.12
N TYR A 53 -2.71 5.10 -5.01
CA TYR A 53 -3.89 4.22 -4.95
C TYR A 53 -5.22 4.95 -4.83
N ASP A 54 -5.19 6.29 -4.86
CA ASP A 54 -6.33 7.18 -4.65
C ASP A 54 -7.09 6.83 -3.37
N LEU A 55 -6.34 6.77 -2.26
CA LEU A 55 -6.78 6.43 -0.91
C LEU A 55 -6.78 7.64 0.02
#